data_AF-A5GCB4-F1
#
_entry.id   AF-A5GCB4-F1
#
_cell.length_a   1.000
_cell.length_b   1.000
_cell.length_c   1.000
_cell.angle_alpha   90.00
_cell.angle_beta   90.00
_cell.angle_gamma   90.00
#
_symmetry.space_group_name_H-M   'P 1'
#
loop_
_entity.id
_entity.type
_entity.pdbx_description
1 polymer ?
#
loop_
_entity_poly.entity_id
_entity_poly.type
_entity_poly.pdbx_seq_one_letter_code
_entity_poly.pdbx_strand_id
1 'polypeptide(L)'
;MKSKIKTEDKKYEEDILNSFEKGEWQSVPNLKDELERYVSSAAATLSKDKRINIRLSSHDLEDIQMRAAEEGMPYQTLIASILHKYASGRLVDIASRPTTRSTGRVKKLRAG
;
A
#
# COMPACT_ATOMS: atom_id res chain seq x y z
N MET A 1 -19.40 -14.84 1.59
CA MET A 1 -18.82 -14.67 0.23
C MET A 1 -17.50 -13.87 0.22
N LYS A 2 -16.64 -13.97 1.27
CA LYS A 2 -15.34 -13.25 1.34
C LYS A 2 -14.12 -14.19 1.24
N SER A 3 -14.33 -15.50 1.16
CA SER A 3 -13.27 -16.51 1.15
C SER A 3 -12.75 -16.86 -0.24
N LYS A 4 -13.52 -16.64 -1.32
CA LYS A 4 -13.10 -17.00 -2.69
C LYS A 4 -12.01 -16.08 -3.26
N ILE A 5 -12.08 -14.77 -2.98
CA ILE A 5 -11.17 -13.77 -3.57
C ILE A 5 -9.71 -14.02 -3.13
N LYS A 6 -9.47 -14.30 -1.84
CA LYS A 6 -8.12 -14.61 -1.32
C LYS A 6 -7.51 -15.90 -1.88
N THR A 7 -8.33 -16.85 -2.34
CA THR A 7 -7.85 -18.13 -2.88
C THR A 7 -7.43 -17.99 -4.33
N GLU A 8 -8.08 -17.10 -5.08
CA GLU A 8 -7.72 -16.82 -6.49
C GLU A 8 -6.39 -16.06 -6.58
N ASP A 9 -6.15 -15.09 -5.70
CA ASP A 9 -4.86 -14.38 -5.63
C ASP A 9 -3.70 -15.32 -5.32
N LYS A 10 -3.87 -16.24 -4.35
CA LYS A 10 -2.85 -17.25 -4.02
C LYS A 10 -2.55 -18.19 -5.18
N LYS A 11 -3.59 -18.63 -5.89
CA LYS A 11 -3.45 -19.52 -7.04
C LYS A 11 -2.74 -18.81 -8.19
N TYR A 12 -3.06 -17.53 -8.40
CA TYR A 12 -2.41 -16.69 -9.41
C TYR A 12 -0.93 -16.44 -9.08
N GLU A 13 -0.60 -16.18 -7.81
CA GLU A 13 0.78 -16.03 -7.34
C GLU A 13 1.59 -17.34 -7.53
N GLU A 14 1.02 -18.49 -7.14
CA GLU A 14 1.64 -19.80 -7.35
C GLU A 14 1.80 -20.13 -8.84
N ASP A 15 0.83 -19.77 -9.69
CA ASP A 15 0.90 -19.99 -11.14
C ASP A 15 2.01 -19.14 -11.78
N ILE A 16 2.20 -17.88 -11.33
CA ILE A 16 3.32 -17.03 -11.77
C ILE A 16 4.66 -17.63 -11.34
N LEU A 17 4.79 -18.05 -10.08
CA LEU A 17 6.01 -18.67 -9.55
C LEU A 17 6.38 -19.94 -10.32
N ASN A 18 5.40 -20.83 -10.53
CA ASN A 18 5.59 -22.06 -11.28
C ASN A 18 5.99 -21.80 -12.73
N SER A 19 5.42 -20.80 -13.39
CA SER A 19 5.79 -20.43 -14.77
C SER A 19 7.19 -19.81 -14.85
N PHE A 20 7.59 -19.03 -13.84
CA PHE A 20 8.94 -18.48 -13.72
C PHE A 20 9.99 -19.60 -13.52
N GLU A 21 9.73 -20.54 -12.61
CA GLU A 21 10.62 -21.69 -12.34
C GLU A 21 10.78 -22.63 -13.52
N LYS A 22 9.74 -22.76 -14.37
CA LYS A 22 9.78 -23.53 -15.61
C LYS A 22 10.58 -22.86 -16.74
N GLY A 23 11.05 -21.63 -16.56
CA GLY A 23 11.86 -20.91 -17.55
C GLY A 23 11.10 -20.57 -18.83
N GLU A 24 9.76 -20.50 -18.77
CA GLU A 24 8.89 -20.22 -19.92
C GLU A 24 8.97 -18.76 -20.39
N TRP A 25 9.56 -17.89 -19.57
CA TRP A 25 9.58 -16.45 -19.77
C TRP A 25 10.70 -16.08 -20.74
N GLN A 26 10.30 -15.73 -21.96
CA GLN A 26 11.22 -15.21 -22.97
C GLN A 26 11.24 -13.69 -22.95
N SER A 27 12.46 -13.16 -22.97
CA SER A 27 12.75 -11.75 -23.16
C SER A 27 12.01 -11.18 -24.37
N VAL A 28 11.23 -10.11 -24.17
CA VAL A 28 10.55 -9.42 -25.27
C VAL A 28 11.56 -8.90 -26.30
N PRO A 29 11.27 -9.00 -27.61
CA PRO A 29 12.10 -8.35 -28.63
C PRO A 29 12.07 -6.83 -28.38
N ASN A 30 13.25 -6.19 -28.38
CA ASN A 30 13.47 -4.77 -28.02
C ASN A 30 13.36 -4.42 -26.53
N LEU A 31 13.87 -5.30 -25.66
CA LEU A 31 13.98 -5.10 -24.20
C LEU A 31 14.48 -3.71 -23.75
N LYS A 32 15.44 -3.12 -24.46
CA LYS A 32 15.98 -1.79 -24.10
C LYS A 32 14.98 -0.68 -24.35
N ASP A 33 14.31 -0.69 -25.50
CA ASP A 33 13.32 0.31 -25.87
C ASP A 33 12.06 0.20 -25.01
N GLU A 34 11.64 -1.03 -24.71
CA GLU A 34 10.49 -1.27 -23.82
C GLU A 34 10.82 -0.84 -22.38
N LEU A 35 12.04 -1.10 -21.89
CA LEU A 35 12.51 -0.62 -20.59
C LEU A 35 12.51 0.92 -20.54
N GLU A 36 13.09 1.59 -21.54
CA GLU A 36 13.10 3.06 -21.62
C GLU A 36 11.68 3.63 -21.70
N ARG A 37 10.76 2.97 -22.40
CA ARG A 37 9.35 3.36 -22.48
C ARG A 37 8.64 3.25 -21.13
N TYR A 38 8.87 2.16 -20.38
CA TYR A 38 8.29 2.02 -19.04
C TYR A 38 8.91 2.98 -18.04
N VAL A 39 10.22 3.18 -18.09
CA VAL A 39 10.94 4.15 -17.25
C VAL A 39 10.48 5.57 -17.53
N SER A 40 10.34 5.97 -18.78
CA SER A 40 9.86 7.30 -19.17
C SER A 40 8.40 7.53 -18.80
N SER A 41 7.54 6.51 -18.95
CA SER A 41 6.13 6.58 -18.53
C SER A 41 6.00 6.72 -17.01
N ALA A 42 6.82 5.99 -16.24
CA ALA A 42 6.89 6.10 -14.79
C ALA A 42 7.46 7.45 -14.34
N ALA A 43 8.51 7.94 -15.01
CA ALA A 43 9.12 9.24 -14.70
C ALA A 43 8.17 10.41 -15.01
N ALA A 44 7.45 10.36 -16.14
CA ALA A 44 6.50 11.39 -16.54
C ALA A 44 5.30 11.49 -15.57
N THR A 45 4.88 10.36 -14.99
CA THR A 45 3.83 10.33 -13.96
C THR A 45 4.36 10.67 -12.56
N LEU A 46 5.67 10.60 -12.33
CA LEU A 46 6.31 10.93 -11.06
C LEU A 46 6.68 12.41 -10.91
N SER A 47 6.74 13.18 -12.00
CA SER A 47 7.05 14.62 -11.96
C SER A 47 6.00 15.41 -11.17
N LYS A 48 6.40 15.85 -9.97
CA LYS A 48 5.57 16.65 -9.06
C LYS A 48 5.64 18.14 -9.46
N ASP A 49 4.88 18.53 -10.48
CA ASP A 49 4.97 19.88 -11.07
C ASP A 49 4.26 20.98 -10.25
N LYS A 50 3.41 20.61 -9.29
CA LYS A 50 2.59 21.56 -8.50
C LYS A 50 2.80 21.38 -7.00
N ARG A 51 3.05 22.49 -6.29
CA ARG A 51 3.15 22.55 -4.83
C ARG A 51 1.82 22.98 -4.24
N ILE A 52 1.38 22.31 -3.17
CA ILE A 52 0.20 22.65 -2.40
C ILE A 52 0.57 22.76 -0.92
N ASN A 53 -0.09 23.65 -0.17
CA ASN A 53 0.10 23.81 1.27
C ASN A 53 -1.20 23.38 1.97
N ILE A 54 -1.10 22.41 2.89
CA ILE A 54 -2.24 21.81 3.58
C ILE A 54 -2.03 21.99 5.08
N ARG A 55 -3.09 22.38 5.79
CA ARG A 55 -3.11 22.36 7.26
C ARG A 55 -3.73 21.04 7.74
N LEU A 56 -3.06 20.38 8.67
CA LEU A 56 -3.52 19.15 9.31
C LEU A 56 -3.56 19.37 10.82
N SER A 57 -4.41 18.62 11.52
CA SER A 57 -4.32 18.56 12.98
C SER A 57 -3.03 17.83 13.40
N SER A 58 -2.53 18.12 14.61
CA SER A 58 -1.35 17.42 15.13
C SER A 58 -1.57 15.90 15.21
N HIS A 59 -2.76 15.49 15.66
CA HIS A 59 -3.13 14.08 15.76
C HIS A 59 -3.12 13.38 14.38
N ASP A 60 -3.70 13.99 13.35
CA ASP A 60 -3.70 13.41 12.00
C ASP A 60 -2.28 13.29 11.44
N LEU A 61 -1.42 14.28 11.70
CA LEU A 61 -0.03 14.24 11.25
C LEU A 61 0.75 13.10 11.92
N GLU A 62 0.55 12.88 13.21
CA GLU A 62 1.15 11.77 13.97
C GLU A 62 0.69 10.41 13.43
N ASP A 63 -0.61 10.24 13.18
CA ASP A 63 -1.17 9.01 12.61
C ASP A 63 -0.60 8.70 11.22
N ILE A 64 -0.44 9.73 10.38
CA ILE A 64 0.16 9.59 9.04
C ILE A 64 1.64 9.23 9.15
N GLN A 65 2.39 9.83 10.08
CA GLN A 65 3.79 9.51 10.31
C GLN A 65 3.98 8.05 10.77
N MET A 66 3.11 7.58 11.66
CA MET A 66 3.11 6.20 12.13
C MET A 66 2.88 5.23 10.97
N ARG A 67 1.83 5.45 10.16
CA ARG A 67 1.53 4.61 8.98
C ARG A 67 2.65 4.64 7.94
N ALA A 68 3.28 5.80 7.73
CA ALA A 68 4.39 5.91 6.80
C ALA A 68 5.63 5.14 7.29
N ALA A 69 5.89 5.17 8.60
CA ALA A 69 6.96 4.38 9.21
C ALA A 69 6.70 2.86 9.11
N GLU A 70 5.45 2.42 9.30
CA GLU A 70 5.04 1.03 9.08
C GLU A 70 5.28 0.56 7.63
N GLU A 71 5.02 1.43 6.66
CA GLU A 71 5.27 1.18 5.23
C GLU A 71 6.75 1.41 4.82
N GLY A 72 7.61 1.88 5.74
CA GLY A 72 9.02 2.14 5.47
C GLY A 72 9.28 3.31 4.53
N MET A 73 8.34 4.27 4.43
CA MET A 73 8.41 5.39 3.50
C MET A 73 8.29 6.75 4.22
N PRO A 74 8.79 7.86 3.63
CA PRO A 74 8.57 9.19 4.19
C PRO A 74 7.08 9.57 4.22
N TYR A 75 6.63 10.26 5.26
CA TYR A 75 5.21 10.66 5.42
C TYR A 75 4.71 11.52 4.26
N GLN A 76 5.56 12.38 3.68
CA GLN A 76 5.19 13.18 2.52
C GLN A 76 4.95 12.31 1.29
N THR A 77 5.72 11.24 1.14
CA THR A 77 5.55 10.27 0.04
C THR A 77 4.27 9.48 0.24
N LEU A 78 3.93 9.09 1.48
CA LEU A 78 2.66 8.45 1.79
C LEU A 78 1.47 9.36 1.42
N ILE A 79 1.50 10.62 1.87
CA ILE A 79 0.47 11.63 1.55
C ILE A 79 0.31 11.79 0.03
N ALA A 80 1.42 11.93 -0.69
CA ALA A 80 1.38 12.04 -2.14
C ALA A 80 0.78 10.78 -2.81
N SER A 81 1.13 9.58 -2.32
CA SER A 81 0.59 8.33 -2.84
C SER A 81 -0.93 8.23 -2.61
N ILE A 82 -1.41 8.66 -1.44
CA ILE A 82 -2.84 8.66 -1.10
C ILE A 82 -3.58 9.62 -2.01
N LEU A 83 -3.07 10.85 -2.20
CA LEU A 83 -3.69 11.83 -3.10
C LEU A 83 -3.75 11.31 -4.54
N HIS A 84 -2.69 10.67 -5.03
CA HIS A 84 -2.67 10.07 -6.36
C HIS A 84 -3.65 8.89 -6.49
N LYS A 85 -3.68 7.98 -5.51
CA LYS A 85 -4.63 6.86 -5.44
C LYS A 85 -6.08 7.35 -5.38
N TYR A 86 -6.33 8.42 -4.63
CA TYR A 86 -7.65 9.05 -4.53
C TYR A 86 -8.07 9.68 -5.86
N ALA A 87 -7.22 10.51 -6.47
CA ALA A 87 -7.51 11.17 -7.75
C ALA A 87 -7.69 10.18 -8.91
N SER A 88 -6.96 9.06 -8.90
CA SER A 88 -7.09 7.99 -9.90
C SER A 88 -8.25 7.02 -9.63
N GLY A 89 -9.00 7.19 -8.53
CA GLY A 89 -10.13 6.34 -8.15
C GLY A 89 -9.73 4.93 -7.68
N ARG A 90 -8.45 4.70 -7.37
CA ARG A 90 -7.89 3.40 -6.98
C ARG A 90 -7.65 3.23 -5.48
N LEU A 91 -8.06 4.22 -4.67
CA LEU A 91 -7.89 4.14 -3.23
C LEU A 91 -8.85 3.11 -2.62
N VAL A 92 -8.31 1.99 -2.15
CA VAL A 92 -9.04 0.98 -1.37
C VAL A 92 -8.64 1.12 0.09
N ASP A 93 -9.57 1.59 0.93
CA ASP A 93 -9.36 1.64 2.37
C ASP A 93 -9.59 0.25 2.97
N ILE A 94 -8.49 -0.46 3.20
CA ILE A 94 -8.50 -1.67 4.02
C ILE A 94 -8.30 -1.18 5.44
N ALA A 95 -9.38 -0.77 6.09
CA ALA A 95 -9.36 -0.42 7.50
C ALA A 95 -8.86 -1.63 8.31
N SER A 96 -7.55 -1.70 8.55
CA SER A 96 -7.00 -2.53 9.61
C SER A 96 -7.51 -1.89 10.90
N ARG A 97 -8.64 -2.41 11.39
CA ARG A 97 -9.09 -2.06 12.73
C ARG A 97 -7.90 -2.32 13.64
N PRO A 98 -7.35 -1.31 14.34
CA PRO A 98 -6.50 -1.61 15.47
C PRO A 98 -7.38 -2.45 16.39
N THR A 99 -6.98 -3.70 16.62
CA THR A 99 -7.69 -4.59 17.51
C THR A 99 -7.85 -3.81 18.82
N THR A 100 -9.09 -3.63 19.26
CA THR A 100 -9.38 -3.03 20.55
C THR A 100 -8.54 -3.79 21.57
N ARG A 101 -7.44 -3.18 22.04
CA ARG A 101 -6.69 -3.70 23.18
C ARG A 101 -7.70 -3.76 24.30
N SER A 102 -8.13 -4.97 24.65
CA SER A 102 -9.00 -5.21 25.78
C SER A 102 -8.31 -4.64 27.01
N THR A 103 -8.74 -3.47 27.46
CA THR A 103 -8.43 -2.98 28.79
C THR A 103 -9.18 -3.88 29.76
N GLY A 104 -8.56 -5.01 30.08
CA GLY A 104 -8.98 -5.90 31.16
C GLY A 104 -8.88 -5.15 32.48
N ARG A 105 -9.92 -4.39 32.81
CA ARG A 105 -10.14 -3.85 34.15
C ARG A 105 -10.45 -5.03 35.05
N VAL A 106 -9.42 -5.63 35.65
CA VAL A 106 -9.58 -6.61 36.72
C VAL A 106 -10.24 -5.89 37.90
N LYS A 107 -11.55 -6.11 38.06
CA LYS A 107 -12.34 -5.62 39.18
C LYS A 107 -11.88 -6.39 40.43
N LYS A 108 -10.92 -5.81 41.17
CA LYS A 108 -10.49 -6.36 42.47
C LYS A 108 -11.70 -6.41 43.40
N LEU A 109 -12.04 -7.63 43.81
CA LEU A 109 -13.15 -7.99 44.69
C LEU A 109 -13.02 -7.24 46.02
N ARG A 110 -14.13 -6.63 46.48
CA ARG A 110 -14.32 -6.29 47.88
C ARG A 110 -14.98 -7.50 48.55
N ALA A 111 -14.31 -8.07 49.54
CA ALA A 111 -14.86 -9.03 50.48
C ALA A 111 -14.40 -8.63 51.88
N GLY A 112 -15.35 -8.59 52.83
CA GLY A 112 -15.09 -8.44 54.26
C GLY A 112 -14.82 -7.02 54.72
#